data_AF-A0A8R1DWM2-F1
#
_entry.id   AF-A0A8R1DWM2-F1
#
_cell.length_a   1.000
_cell.length_b   1.000
_cell.length_c   1.000
_cell.angle_alpha   90.00
_cell.angle_beta   90.00
_cell.angle_gamma   90.00
#
_symmetry.space_group_name_H-M   'P 1'
#
loop_
_entity.id
_entity.type
_entity.pdbx_description
1 polymer ?
#
loop_
_entity_poly.entity_id
_entity_poly.type
_entity_poly.pdbx_seq_one_letter_code
_entity_poly.pdbx_strand_id
1 'polypeptide(L)'
;MLGVFPGGRFEQFIPSRALQCLEISKPGLSKLIAPIVARVHTLDAPIPKEPQTLETARQWLERFKKTPAGERPIEMYLTRANVPESDYPSSITVAQLERELNFVEYFLQKSASPVVFSHNDLQEGNFLLMDGYQLADDGTVLTADGKPAKEDPLSLIDYEYCSYNYRGFDLGNHFCEYGYDYNESEPPYYKIHQHFFDVEEERKVFCQAYLEEVYRMRACGDNPHFPSDLVTGDRKKDLEKIIEESILFMPVSNIFWVCWSLINAEESSIAFDYGAYGRDRLALYFHQKKNLERYLENL
;
A
#
# COMPACT_ATOMS: atom_id res chain seq x y z
N MET A 1 19.09 -5.52 13.00
CA MET A 1 19.58 -6.55 12.04
C MET A 1 20.77 -7.28 12.64
N LEU A 2 20.74 -8.61 12.70
CA LEU A 2 21.80 -9.44 13.29
C LEU A 2 22.68 -10.12 12.23
N GLY A 3 22.12 -10.40 11.03
CA GLY A 3 22.87 -10.91 9.88
C GLY A 3 22.00 -11.09 8.65
N VAL A 4 22.62 -11.14 7.46
CA VAL A 4 21.97 -11.36 6.16
C VAL A 4 22.71 -12.48 5.43
N PHE A 5 21.98 -13.36 4.74
CA PHE A 5 22.52 -14.46 3.96
C PHE A 5 21.70 -14.67 2.66
N PRO A 6 22.17 -15.47 1.69
CA PRO A 6 21.41 -15.70 0.46
C PRO A 6 20.01 -16.26 0.74
N GLY A 7 18.97 -15.49 0.43
CA GLY A 7 17.57 -15.89 0.61
C GLY A 7 16.99 -15.66 2.02
N GLY A 8 17.67 -14.92 2.92
CA GLY A 8 17.09 -14.63 4.24
C GLY A 8 17.95 -13.73 5.15
N ARG A 9 17.42 -13.45 6.35
CA ARG A 9 18.05 -12.59 7.36
C ARG A 9 17.71 -13.02 8.78
N PHE A 10 18.56 -12.66 9.74
CA PHE A 10 18.32 -12.80 11.18
C PHE A 10 18.11 -11.43 11.80
N GLU A 11 17.06 -11.31 12.62
CA GLU A 11 16.66 -10.08 13.28
C GLU A 11 16.37 -10.32 14.76
N GLN A 12 16.35 -9.23 15.53
CA GLN A 12 15.93 -9.28 16.93
C GLN A 12 14.44 -9.57 16.98
N PHE A 13 14.02 -10.54 17.80
CA PHE A 13 12.61 -10.78 18.06
C PHE A 13 12.01 -9.63 18.88
N ILE A 14 10.84 -9.16 18.45
CA ILE A 14 10.07 -8.09 19.10
C ILE A 14 8.82 -8.74 19.73
N PRO A 15 8.69 -8.80 21.07
CA PRO A 15 7.50 -9.34 21.73
C PRO A 15 6.24 -8.54 21.37
N SER A 16 5.40 -9.11 20.51
CA SER A 16 4.31 -8.42 19.84
C SER A 16 3.38 -9.38 19.09
N ARG A 17 2.28 -8.86 18.56
CA ARG A 17 1.46 -9.49 17.51
C ARG A 17 1.30 -8.58 16.31
N ALA A 18 1.11 -9.15 15.13
CA ALA A 18 0.66 -8.38 13.97
C ALA A 18 -0.76 -7.83 14.18
N LEU A 19 -1.04 -6.68 13.58
CA LEU A 19 -2.41 -6.19 13.41
C LEU A 19 -3.18 -7.08 12.43
N GLN A 20 -4.50 -6.95 12.44
CA GLN A 20 -5.42 -7.65 11.53
C GLN A 20 -6.04 -6.66 10.53
N CYS A 21 -6.52 -7.15 9.38
CA CYS A 21 -7.12 -6.31 8.32
C CYS A 21 -8.19 -5.35 8.88
N LEU A 22 -9.14 -5.85 9.68
CA LEU A 22 -10.20 -5.01 10.27
C LEU A 22 -9.72 -4.12 11.42
N GLU A 23 -8.49 -4.27 11.90
CA GLU A 23 -7.92 -3.39 12.93
C GLU A 23 -7.30 -2.13 12.31
N ILE A 24 -6.60 -2.24 11.17
CA ILE A 24 -5.90 -1.09 10.56
C ILE A 24 -6.84 0.00 10.04
N SER A 25 -8.10 -0.36 9.75
CA SER A 25 -9.14 0.60 9.35
C SER A 25 -9.75 1.39 10.52
N LYS A 26 -9.45 1.02 11.76
CA LYS A 26 -10.06 1.64 12.94
C LYS A 26 -9.46 3.03 13.22
N PRO A 27 -10.28 4.06 13.47
CA PRO A 27 -9.81 5.44 13.69
C PRO A 27 -8.77 5.60 14.80
N GLY A 28 -8.84 4.80 15.88
CA GLY A 28 -7.87 4.83 16.96
C GLY A 28 -6.47 4.37 16.53
N LEU A 29 -6.40 3.31 15.72
CA LEU A 29 -5.14 2.81 15.16
C LEU A 29 -4.64 3.70 14.02
N SER A 30 -5.52 4.21 13.16
CA SER A 30 -5.14 5.14 12.09
C SER A 30 -4.38 6.35 12.62
N LYS A 31 -4.73 6.86 13.82
CA LYS A 31 -4.03 7.98 14.48
C LYS A 31 -2.62 7.63 14.98
N LEU A 32 -2.24 6.36 15.01
CA LEU A 32 -0.91 5.87 15.38
C LEU A 32 -0.11 5.42 14.15
N ILE A 33 -0.78 4.74 13.21
CA ILE A 33 -0.18 4.30 11.94
C ILE A 33 0.22 5.51 11.09
N ALA A 34 -0.67 6.49 10.93
CA ALA A 34 -0.44 7.64 10.06
C ALA A 34 0.82 8.45 10.46
N PRO A 35 1.08 8.75 11.75
CA PRO A 35 2.35 9.33 12.17
C PRO A 35 3.58 8.47 11.88
N ILE A 36 3.50 7.15 12.01
CA ILE A 36 4.62 6.25 11.68
C ILE A 36 4.96 6.37 10.19
N VAL A 37 3.96 6.30 9.31
CA VAL A 37 4.13 6.46 7.86
C VAL A 37 4.68 7.85 7.51
N ALA A 38 4.17 8.91 8.16
CA ALA A 38 4.70 10.26 7.99
C ALA A 38 6.19 10.36 8.36
N ARG A 39 6.62 9.73 9.46
CA ARG A 39 8.03 9.71 9.84
C ARG A 39 8.89 8.95 8.82
N VAL A 40 8.43 7.80 8.32
CA VAL A 40 9.11 7.04 7.25
C VAL A 40 9.31 7.92 6.01
N HIS A 41 8.27 8.64 5.58
CA HIS A 41 8.32 9.53 4.42
C HIS A 41 9.28 10.73 4.59
N THR A 42 9.74 11.02 5.81
CA THR A 42 10.76 12.04 6.05
C THR A 42 12.18 11.49 6.08
N LEU A 43 12.38 10.17 6.07
CA LEU A 43 13.71 9.58 6.14
C LEU A 43 14.57 9.94 4.92
N ASP A 44 15.84 10.25 5.17
CA ASP A 44 16.86 10.43 4.14
C ASP A 44 17.74 9.18 4.05
N ALA A 45 17.23 8.14 3.37
CA ALA A 45 17.93 6.87 3.21
C ALA A 45 19.00 6.97 2.10
N PRO A 46 20.24 6.46 2.29
CA PRO A 46 21.33 6.58 1.31
C PRO A 46 21.21 5.57 0.16
N ILE A 47 20.08 5.58 -0.54
CA ILE A 47 19.73 4.73 -1.69
C ILE A 47 19.26 5.61 -2.87
N PRO A 48 19.08 5.08 -4.09
CA PRO A 48 18.58 5.86 -5.22
C PRO A 48 17.27 6.59 -4.90
N LYS A 49 17.18 7.86 -5.29
CA LYS A 49 16.05 8.75 -4.97
C LYS A 49 14.92 8.73 -6.01
N GLU A 50 15.16 8.06 -7.14
CA GLU A 50 14.18 7.94 -8.22
C GLU A 50 13.12 6.88 -7.87
N PRO A 51 11.83 7.10 -8.20
CA PRO A 51 10.75 6.18 -7.89
C PRO A 51 10.96 4.81 -8.56
N GLN A 52 11.07 3.73 -7.76
CA GLN A 52 11.42 2.38 -8.26
C GLN A 52 10.22 1.48 -8.59
N THR A 53 9.02 1.82 -8.12
CA THR A 53 7.87 0.90 -8.07
C THR A 53 7.41 0.37 -9.43
N LEU A 54 7.34 1.23 -10.46
CA LEU A 54 7.00 0.75 -11.80
C LEU A 54 8.10 -0.09 -12.43
N GLU A 55 9.36 0.22 -12.15
CA GLU A 55 10.47 -0.59 -12.65
C GLU A 55 10.41 -2.00 -12.07
N THR A 56 10.17 -2.13 -10.76
CA THR A 56 9.95 -3.42 -10.09
C THR A 56 8.77 -4.19 -10.70
N ALA A 57 7.62 -3.55 -10.91
CA ALA A 57 6.47 -4.19 -11.55
C ALA A 57 6.79 -4.69 -12.97
N ARG A 58 7.51 -3.90 -13.77
CA ARG A 58 7.96 -4.29 -15.12
C ARG A 58 8.92 -5.47 -15.07
N GLN A 59 9.82 -5.53 -14.10
CA GLN A 59 10.73 -6.67 -13.93
C GLN A 59 9.97 -7.97 -13.63
N TRP A 60 8.93 -7.92 -12.78
CA TRP A 60 8.07 -9.09 -12.54
C TRP A 60 7.29 -9.50 -13.79
N LEU A 61 6.71 -8.54 -14.51
CA LEU A 61 5.98 -8.83 -15.74
C LEU A 61 6.88 -9.43 -16.82
N GLU A 62 8.11 -8.94 -16.98
CA GLU A 62 9.11 -9.49 -17.91
C GLU A 62 9.56 -10.90 -17.54
N ARG A 63 9.51 -11.28 -16.26
CA ARG A 63 9.73 -12.67 -15.82
C ARG A 63 8.51 -13.53 -16.15
N PHE A 64 7.31 -13.06 -15.84
CA PHE A 64 6.06 -13.78 -16.14
C PHE A 64 5.89 -14.04 -17.64
N LYS A 65 6.23 -13.06 -18.47
CA LYS A 65 6.23 -13.16 -19.95
C LYS A 65 7.06 -14.33 -20.49
N LYS A 66 8.06 -14.81 -19.73
CA LYS A 66 8.94 -15.93 -20.11
C LYS A 66 8.43 -17.29 -19.65
N THR A 67 7.28 -17.35 -18.97
CA THR A 67 6.66 -18.62 -18.55
C THR A 67 5.62 -19.10 -19.57
N PRO A 68 5.27 -20.40 -19.59
CA PRO A 68 4.20 -20.91 -20.46
C PRO A 68 2.81 -20.30 -20.22
N ALA A 69 2.58 -19.68 -19.05
CA ALA A 69 1.36 -18.93 -18.76
C ALA A 69 1.38 -17.55 -19.41
N GLY A 70 2.53 -16.86 -19.40
CA GLY A 70 2.70 -15.55 -20.03
C GLY A 70 2.56 -15.53 -21.56
N GLU A 71 2.66 -16.69 -22.21
CA GLU A 71 2.40 -16.85 -23.65
C GLU A 71 0.90 -16.79 -24.04
N ARG A 72 0.00 -16.88 -23.05
CA ARG A 72 -1.45 -16.95 -23.26
C ARG A 72 -2.15 -15.71 -22.70
N PRO A 73 -3.33 -15.34 -23.23
CA PRO A 73 -4.21 -14.39 -22.56
C PRO A 73 -4.57 -14.87 -21.16
N ILE A 74 -4.59 -13.94 -20.21
CA ILE A 74 -5.13 -14.13 -18.87
C ILE A 74 -6.64 -13.97 -18.98
N GLU A 75 -7.38 -15.07 -18.79
CA GLU A 75 -8.85 -15.05 -18.75
C GLU A 75 -9.32 -14.40 -17.45
N MET A 76 -10.26 -13.46 -17.55
CA MET A 76 -10.75 -12.68 -16.42
C MET A 76 -12.03 -13.28 -15.87
N TYR A 77 -11.93 -13.83 -14.66
CA TYR A 77 -13.05 -14.25 -13.83
C TYR A 77 -12.71 -13.94 -12.37
N LEU A 78 -13.68 -13.39 -11.65
CA LEU A 78 -13.49 -12.91 -10.28
C LEU A 78 -13.76 -14.01 -9.27
N THR A 79 -13.00 -14.00 -8.19
CA THR A 79 -13.14 -14.97 -7.08
C THR A 79 -13.67 -14.29 -5.83
N ARG A 80 -13.12 -13.12 -5.48
CA ARG A 80 -13.52 -12.32 -4.31
C ARG A 80 -13.88 -10.88 -4.66
N ALA A 81 -13.34 -10.31 -5.73
CA ALA A 81 -13.70 -8.96 -6.13
C ALA A 81 -15.14 -8.92 -6.65
N ASN A 82 -15.82 -7.79 -6.43
CA ASN A 82 -17.19 -7.57 -6.89
C ASN A 82 -17.27 -6.24 -7.64
N VAL A 83 -17.00 -6.29 -8.94
CA VAL A 83 -17.09 -5.13 -9.84
C VAL A 83 -17.93 -5.50 -11.08
N PRO A 84 -18.63 -4.54 -11.71
CA PRO A 84 -19.38 -4.79 -12.93
C PRO A 84 -18.52 -5.43 -14.03
N GLU A 85 -19.02 -6.46 -14.72
CA GLU A 85 -18.31 -7.10 -15.83
C GLU A 85 -17.97 -6.14 -16.97
N SER A 86 -18.70 -5.02 -17.10
CA SER A 86 -18.41 -3.98 -18.08
C SER A 86 -17.16 -3.15 -17.75
N ASP A 87 -16.65 -3.22 -16.52
CA ASP A 87 -15.53 -2.39 -16.06
C ASP A 87 -14.17 -3.00 -16.39
N TYR A 88 -14.07 -4.29 -16.73
CA TYR A 88 -12.81 -4.96 -17.04
C TYR A 88 -12.94 -5.84 -18.30
N PRO A 89 -11.85 -6.11 -19.04
CA PRO A 89 -11.92 -6.94 -20.25
C PRO A 89 -12.15 -8.41 -19.89
N SER A 90 -12.77 -9.19 -20.77
CA SER A 90 -12.96 -10.65 -20.55
C SER A 90 -11.64 -11.42 -20.53
N SER A 91 -10.61 -10.93 -21.20
CA SER A 91 -9.25 -11.45 -21.13
C SER A 91 -8.22 -10.38 -21.47
N ILE A 92 -6.98 -10.58 -21.04
CA ILE A 92 -5.90 -9.61 -21.23
C ILE A 92 -4.56 -10.31 -21.50
N THR A 93 -3.83 -9.82 -22.50
CA THR A 93 -2.49 -10.29 -22.85
C THR A 93 -1.41 -9.52 -22.08
N VAL A 94 -0.21 -10.08 -21.96
CA VAL A 94 0.95 -9.37 -21.40
C VAL A 94 1.20 -8.04 -22.13
N ALA A 95 1.06 -8.00 -23.45
CA ALA A 95 1.23 -6.77 -24.24
C ALA A 95 0.15 -5.71 -23.94
N GLN A 96 -1.06 -6.12 -23.55
CA GLN A 96 -2.08 -5.19 -23.05
C GLN A 96 -1.73 -4.69 -21.66
N LEU A 97 -1.28 -5.57 -20.75
CA LEU A 97 -0.85 -5.19 -19.40
C LEU A 97 0.35 -4.22 -19.42
N GLU A 98 1.30 -4.39 -20.35
CA GLU A 98 2.38 -3.43 -20.59
C GLU A 98 1.86 -2.04 -20.99
N ARG A 99 0.77 -1.96 -21.77
CA ARG A 99 0.13 -0.67 -22.11
C ARG A 99 -0.54 -0.03 -20.89
N GLU A 100 -1.15 -0.84 -20.02
CA GLU A 100 -1.72 -0.36 -18.75
C GLU A 100 -0.62 0.18 -17.81
N LEU A 101 0.55 -0.47 -17.76
CA LEU A 101 1.71 0.06 -17.04
C LEU A 101 2.23 1.37 -17.63
N ASN A 102 2.22 1.53 -18.96
CA ASN A 102 2.59 2.80 -19.62
C ASN A 102 1.58 3.92 -19.30
N PHE A 103 0.29 3.59 -19.22
CA PHE A 103 -0.74 4.54 -18.79
C PHE A 103 -0.51 4.99 -17.34
N VAL A 104 -0.21 4.04 -16.45
CA VAL A 104 0.11 4.34 -15.04
C VAL A 104 1.37 5.20 -14.93
N GLU A 105 2.40 4.91 -15.73
CA GLU A 105 3.62 5.73 -15.79
C GLU A 105 3.32 7.18 -16.20
N TYR A 106 2.47 7.36 -17.22
CA TYR A 106 2.01 8.68 -17.62
C TYR A 106 1.26 9.39 -16.49
N PHE A 107 0.37 8.69 -15.78
CA PHE A 107 -0.29 9.24 -14.58
C PHE A 107 0.72 9.67 -13.51
N LEU A 108 1.69 8.82 -13.17
CA LEU A 108 2.67 9.11 -12.13
C LEU A 108 3.47 10.38 -12.43
N GLN A 109 3.92 10.55 -13.68
CA GLN A 109 4.61 11.76 -14.15
C GLN A 109 3.75 13.04 -14.03
N LYS A 110 2.43 12.91 -14.03
CA LYS A 110 1.47 14.01 -13.97
C LYS A 110 0.86 14.25 -12.59
N SER A 111 0.92 13.26 -11.70
CA SER A 111 0.32 13.29 -10.36
C SER A 111 0.85 14.42 -9.46
N ALA A 112 2.06 14.91 -9.74
CA ALA A 112 2.81 15.82 -8.88
C ALA A 112 2.92 15.33 -7.42
N SER A 113 2.82 14.01 -7.19
CA SER A 113 2.97 13.43 -5.86
C SER A 113 4.45 13.49 -5.43
N PRO A 114 4.77 13.96 -4.22
CA PRO A 114 6.14 14.02 -3.73
C PRO A 114 6.80 12.64 -3.73
N VAL A 115 8.08 12.59 -4.09
CA VAL A 115 8.90 11.38 -3.99
C VAL A 115 9.55 11.34 -2.61
N VAL A 116 9.31 10.26 -1.87
CA VAL A 116 9.73 10.06 -0.48
C VAL A 116 10.33 8.68 -0.30
N PHE A 117 11.05 8.46 0.78
CA PHE A 117 11.37 7.09 1.18
C PHE A 117 10.08 6.41 1.64
N SER A 118 9.70 5.33 0.96
CA SER A 118 8.44 4.61 1.15
C SER A 118 8.69 3.18 1.62
N HIS A 119 7.72 2.65 2.36
CA HIS A 119 7.70 1.24 2.77
C HIS A 119 7.29 0.32 1.61
N ASN A 120 6.37 0.79 0.77
CA ASN A 120 5.70 0.15 -0.36
C ASN A 120 4.81 -1.06 -0.03
N ASP A 121 4.86 -1.58 1.20
CA ASP A 121 4.03 -2.71 1.64
C ASP A 121 3.38 -2.47 3.02
N LEU A 122 2.49 -1.49 3.11
CA LEU A 122 1.83 -1.09 4.38
C LEU A 122 0.60 -1.95 4.71
N GLN A 123 0.72 -3.27 4.62
CA GLN A 123 -0.29 -4.25 5.06
C GLN A 123 -0.30 -4.44 6.58
N GLU A 124 -1.38 -5.01 7.12
CA GLU A 124 -1.58 -5.22 8.55
C GLU A 124 -0.48 -6.07 9.22
N GLY A 125 0.07 -7.04 8.49
CA GLY A 125 1.12 -7.93 8.98
C GLY A 125 2.42 -7.22 9.34
N ASN A 126 2.67 -6.06 8.72
CA ASN A 126 3.89 -5.27 8.91
C ASN A 126 3.78 -4.27 10.06
N PHE A 127 2.59 -4.11 10.66
CA PHE A 127 2.38 -3.34 11.88
C PHE A 127 2.25 -4.26 13.09
N LEU A 128 3.19 -4.15 14.02
CA LEU A 128 3.23 -4.96 15.22
C LEU A 128 2.71 -4.16 16.41
N LEU A 129 1.68 -4.67 17.10
CA LEU A 129 1.26 -4.19 18.41
C LEU A 129 2.11 -4.86 19.49
N MET A 130 2.86 -4.04 20.24
CA MET A 130 3.76 -4.51 21.29
C MET A 130 3.00 -5.21 22.44
N ASP A 131 3.63 -6.21 23.05
CA ASP A 131 3.07 -6.89 24.22
C ASP A 131 2.78 -5.90 25.36
N GLY A 132 1.71 -6.17 26.13
CA GLY A 132 1.26 -5.31 27.22
C GLY A 132 0.25 -4.22 26.81
N TYR A 133 -0.02 -4.11 25.51
CA TYR A 133 -1.11 -3.29 24.96
C TYR A 133 -2.29 -4.13 24.47
N GLN A 134 -3.47 -3.53 24.51
CA GLN A 134 -4.73 -4.09 24.00
C GLN A 134 -5.51 -3.02 23.22
N LEU A 135 -6.45 -3.44 22.38
CA LEU A 135 -7.27 -2.53 21.59
C LEU A 135 -8.67 -2.42 22.18
N ALA A 136 -9.18 -1.19 22.27
CA ALA A 136 -10.61 -0.93 22.40
C ALA A 136 -11.35 -1.18 21.06
N ASP A 137 -12.68 -1.15 21.08
CA ASP A 137 -13.50 -1.40 19.90
C ASP A 137 -13.19 -0.46 18.73
N ASP A 138 -12.92 0.82 19.02
CA ASP A 138 -12.58 1.87 18.05
C ASP A 138 -11.09 1.88 17.63
N GLY A 139 -10.30 0.90 18.08
CA GLY A 139 -8.88 0.79 17.81
C GLY A 139 -7.99 1.64 18.73
N THR A 140 -8.55 2.29 19.75
CA THR A 140 -7.73 2.99 20.74
C THR A 140 -6.82 1.98 21.47
N VAL A 141 -5.52 2.26 21.49
CA VAL A 141 -4.54 1.41 22.17
C VAL A 141 -4.50 1.73 23.67
N LEU A 142 -4.74 0.72 24.50
CA LEU A 142 -4.76 0.80 25.94
C LEU A 142 -3.69 -0.09 26.57
N THR A 143 -3.15 0.31 27.70
CA THR A 143 -2.36 -0.55 28.58
C THR A 143 -3.24 -1.62 29.23
N ALA A 144 -2.62 -2.62 29.86
CA ALA A 144 -3.33 -3.68 30.60
C ALA A 144 -4.27 -3.15 31.69
N ASP A 145 -3.98 -1.99 32.30
CA ASP A 145 -4.84 -1.32 33.29
C ASP A 145 -5.87 -0.35 32.68
N GLY A 146 -6.05 -0.38 31.35
CA GLY A 146 -7.09 0.36 30.63
C GLY A 146 -6.80 1.85 30.41
N LYS A 147 -5.52 2.26 30.50
CA LYS A 147 -5.11 3.66 30.28
C LYS A 147 -4.56 3.84 28.86
N PRO A 148 -4.62 5.05 28.28
CA PRO A 148 -3.98 5.33 27.00
C PRO A 148 -2.47 5.03 27.03
N ALA A 149 -1.96 4.48 25.94
CA ALA A 149 -0.52 4.29 25.75
C ALA A 149 0.23 5.63 25.89
N LYS A 150 1.36 5.61 26.61
CA LYS A 150 2.26 6.77 26.78
C LYS A 150 3.52 6.70 25.92
N GLU A 151 3.84 5.51 25.44
CA GLU A 151 4.94 5.21 24.53
C GLU A 151 4.34 4.74 23.20
N ASP A 152 5.13 4.77 22.13
CA ASP A 152 4.70 4.28 20.82
C ASP A 152 4.41 2.76 20.91
N PRO A 153 3.14 2.33 20.79
CA PRO A 153 2.78 0.94 21.03
C PRO A 153 2.87 0.08 19.76
N LEU A 154 3.22 0.69 18.62
CA LEU A 154 3.30 0.07 17.31
C LEU A 154 4.73 0.11 16.78
N SER A 155 5.14 -0.97 16.12
CA SER A 155 6.37 -1.03 15.33
C SER A 155 6.04 -1.37 13.88
N LEU A 156 6.54 -0.59 12.93
CA LEU A 156 6.53 -0.95 11.51
C LEU A 156 7.80 -1.75 11.19
N ILE A 157 7.63 -2.90 10.56
CA ILE A 157 8.70 -3.84 10.22
C ILE A 157 8.66 -4.20 8.73
N ASP A 158 9.63 -5.00 8.29
CA ASP A 158 9.67 -5.61 6.95
C ASP A 158 9.79 -4.62 5.78
N TYR A 159 10.88 -3.86 5.80
CA TYR A 159 11.25 -2.92 4.73
C TYR A 159 11.78 -3.61 3.45
N GLU A 160 11.34 -4.84 3.15
CA GLU A 160 11.82 -5.61 1.99
C GLU A 160 11.53 -4.92 0.65
N TYR A 161 10.37 -4.25 0.54
CA TYR A 161 9.98 -3.50 -0.64
C TYR A 161 10.35 -2.01 -0.56
N CYS A 162 11.07 -1.56 0.47
CA CYS A 162 11.32 -0.13 0.66
C CYS A 162 12.18 0.46 -0.47
N SER A 163 11.83 1.67 -0.90
CA SER A 163 12.57 2.43 -1.91
C SER A 163 12.12 3.88 -1.88
N TYR A 164 12.80 4.77 -2.60
CA TYR A 164 12.15 6.03 -2.92
C TYR A 164 11.01 5.78 -3.91
N ASN A 165 9.86 6.38 -3.64
CA ASN A 165 8.65 6.26 -4.43
C ASN A 165 7.71 7.46 -4.21
N TYR A 166 6.68 7.59 -5.02
CA TYR A 166 5.62 8.56 -4.80
C TYR A 166 4.90 8.26 -3.49
N ARG A 167 4.77 9.25 -2.60
CA ARG A 167 4.05 9.08 -1.31
C ARG A 167 2.63 8.57 -1.52
N GLY A 168 2.01 8.96 -2.64
CA GLY A 168 0.68 8.51 -3.02
C GLY A 168 0.60 6.98 -3.09
N PHE A 169 1.67 6.30 -3.49
CA PHE A 169 1.69 4.84 -3.56
C PHE A 169 1.55 4.20 -2.18
N ASP A 170 2.33 4.64 -1.18
CA ASP A 170 2.20 4.12 0.19
C ASP A 170 0.80 4.37 0.75
N LEU A 171 0.26 5.57 0.54
CA LEU A 171 -1.09 5.92 0.98
C LEU A 171 -2.15 5.05 0.28
N GLY A 172 -2.14 5.01 -1.05
CA GLY A 172 -3.07 4.23 -1.85
C GLY A 172 -2.97 2.73 -1.57
N ASN A 173 -1.76 2.21 -1.38
CA ASN A 173 -1.53 0.83 -0.96
C ASN A 173 -2.14 0.56 0.40
N HIS A 174 -1.85 1.40 1.42
CA HIS A 174 -2.39 1.20 2.75
C HIS A 174 -3.93 1.18 2.77
N PHE A 175 -4.60 2.03 1.98
CA PHE A 175 -6.05 2.00 1.85
C PHE A 175 -6.59 0.83 1.00
N CYS A 176 -5.79 0.24 0.11
CA CYS A 176 -6.11 -1.07 -0.45
C CYS A 176 -6.10 -2.14 0.66
N GLU A 177 -5.10 -2.13 1.54
CA GLU A 177 -4.97 -3.14 2.61
C GLU A 177 -6.08 -3.06 3.68
N TYR A 178 -6.85 -1.96 3.75
CA TYR A 178 -8.08 -1.94 4.56
C TYR A 178 -9.11 -2.99 4.14
N GLY A 179 -9.08 -3.41 2.87
CA GLY A 179 -10.03 -4.38 2.34
C GLY A 179 -9.44 -5.75 2.02
N TYR A 180 -8.13 -5.93 1.98
CA TYR A 180 -7.52 -7.25 1.77
C TYR A 180 -7.29 -7.94 3.10
N ASP A 181 -7.92 -9.10 3.30
CA ASP A 181 -7.71 -9.93 4.48
C ASP A 181 -7.03 -11.24 4.05
N TYR A 182 -5.83 -11.48 4.56
CA TYR A 182 -5.00 -12.64 4.25
C TYR A 182 -5.14 -13.78 5.27
N ASN A 183 -5.99 -13.62 6.29
CA ASN A 183 -6.14 -14.58 7.39
C ASN A 183 -7.25 -15.61 7.14
N GLU A 184 -7.30 -16.15 5.91
CA GLU A 184 -8.28 -17.15 5.50
C GLU A 184 -7.69 -18.55 5.51
N SER A 185 -8.35 -19.48 6.21
CA SER A 185 -7.92 -20.87 6.28
C SER A 185 -8.25 -21.69 5.02
N GLU A 186 -9.12 -21.17 4.15
CA GLU A 186 -9.63 -21.88 2.97
C GLU A 186 -9.33 -21.12 1.67
N PRO A 187 -9.19 -21.82 0.53
CA PRO A 187 -9.00 -21.19 -0.77
C PRO A 187 -10.03 -20.08 -1.06
N PRO A 188 -9.60 -18.95 -1.67
CA PRO A 188 -8.29 -18.70 -2.24
C PRO A 188 -7.24 -18.19 -1.23
N TYR A 189 -7.48 -18.35 0.08
CA TYR A 189 -6.62 -17.89 1.18
C TYR A 189 -6.57 -16.36 1.35
N TYR A 190 -7.56 -15.67 0.80
CA TYR A 190 -7.85 -14.27 1.11
C TYR A 190 -9.33 -13.92 0.95
N LYS A 191 -9.73 -12.79 1.53
CA LYS A 191 -11.01 -12.10 1.32
C LYS A 191 -10.79 -10.66 0.86
N ILE A 192 -11.82 -10.09 0.24
CA ILE A 192 -11.86 -8.68 -0.15
C ILE A 192 -13.10 -8.04 0.48
N HIS A 193 -12.89 -7.20 1.49
CA HIS A 193 -13.90 -6.35 2.09
C HIS A 193 -14.01 -5.03 1.31
N GLN A 194 -14.47 -5.11 0.07
CA GLN A 194 -14.42 -4.00 -0.90
C GLN A 194 -15.08 -2.68 -0.43
N HIS A 195 -16.05 -2.74 0.48
CA HIS A 195 -16.68 -1.56 1.07
C HIS A 195 -15.69 -0.67 1.86
N PHE A 196 -14.57 -1.22 2.34
CA PHE A 196 -13.51 -0.42 2.98
C PHE A 196 -12.70 0.43 2.00
N PHE A 197 -12.84 0.24 0.68
CA PHE A 197 -12.16 1.11 -0.29
C PHE A 197 -12.79 2.50 -0.36
N ASP A 198 -14.07 2.62 0.03
CA ASP A 198 -14.88 3.84 -0.09
C ASP A 198 -15.12 4.56 1.26
N VAL A 199 -14.36 4.23 2.31
CA VAL A 199 -14.51 4.85 3.65
C VAL A 199 -13.94 6.27 3.68
N GLU A 200 -14.82 7.27 3.60
CA GLU A 200 -14.41 8.68 3.53
C GLU A 200 -13.91 9.22 4.88
N GLU A 201 -14.62 8.95 5.98
CA GLU A 201 -14.31 9.52 7.29
C GLU A 201 -13.04 8.91 7.90
N GLU A 202 -12.89 7.58 7.83
CA GLU A 202 -11.69 6.87 8.29
C GLU A 202 -10.45 7.31 7.51
N ARG A 203 -10.58 7.46 6.18
CA ARG A 203 -9.51 7.98 5.32
C ARG A 203 -9.13 9.41 5.70
N LYS A 204 -10.11 10.27 5.96
CA LYS A 204 -9.87 11.64 6.41
C LYS A 204 -9.17 11.70 7.77
N VAL A 205 -9.55 10.85 8.72
CA VAL A 205 -8.89 10.73 10.03
C VAL A 205 -7.42 10.37 9.86
N PHE A 206 -7.12 9.35 9.04
CA PHE A 206 -5.75 8.96 8.73
C PHE A 206 -4.96 10.10 8.09
N CYS A 207 -5.50 10.69 7.01
CA CYS A 207 -4.82 11.75 6.26
C CYS A 207 -4.55 12.99 7.12
N GLN A 208 -5.48 13.33 8.03
CA GLN A 208 -5.29 14.42 8.97
C GLN A 208 -4.19 14.11 9.99
N ALA A 209 -4.17 12.90 10.56
CA ALA A 209 -3.12 12.49 11.50
C ALA A 209 -1.73 12.45 10.82
N TYR A 210 -1.66 11.96 9.58
CA TYR A 210 -0.46 11.98 8.76
C TYR A 210 0.02 13.43 8.55
N LEU A 211 -0.88 14.32 8.12
CA LEU A 211 -0.54 15.73 7.86
C LEU A 211 -0.03 16.45 9.11
N GLU A 212 -0.70 16.26 10.25
CA GLU A 212 -0.28 16.86 11.52
C GLU A 212 1.14 16.43 11.90
N GLU A 213 1.48 15.14 11.74
CA GLU A 213 2.83 14.65 12.00
C GLU A 213 3.86 15.24 11.03
N VAL A 214 3.53 15.34 9.74
CA VAL A 214 4.41 15.96 8.73
C VAL A 214 4.72 17.42 9.11
N TYR A 215 3.72 18.20 9.51
CA TYR A 215 3.94 19.57 9.97
C TYR A 215 4.72 19.64 11.28
N ARG A 216 4.50 18.72 12.22
CA ARG A 216 5.27 18.62 13.46
C ARG A 216 6.75 18.38 13.16
N MET A 217 7.05 17.44 12.28
CA MET A 217 8.43 17.10 11.85
C MET A 217 9.09 18.29 11.13
N ARG A 218 8.36 18.97 10.24
CA ARG A 218 8.83 20.19 9.58
C ARG A 218 9.18 21.30 10.58
N ALA A 219 8.35 21.50 11.60
CA ALA A 219 8.54 22.54 12.60
C ALA A 219 9.67 22.23 13.60
N CYS A 220 9.91 20.95 13.90
CA CYS A 220 10.99 20.54 14.80
C CYS A 220 12.38 20.87 14.23
N GLY A 221 12.56 20.73 12.92
CA GLY A 221 13.83 21.05 12.25
C GLY A 221 14.95 20.03 12.48
N ASP A 222 14.67 18.92 13.17
CA ASP A 222 15.65 17.87 13.48
C ASP A 222 16.18 17.15 12.23
N ASN A 223 15.40 17.17 11.15
CA ASN A 223 15.78 16.59 9.87
C ASN A 223 16.20 17.70 8.89
N PRO A 224 17.51 17.91 8.66
CA PRO A 224 18.00 18.91 7.72
C PRO A 224 17.66 18.59 6.26
N HIS A 225 17.26 17.34 5.98
CA HIS A 225 16.88 16.85 4.65
C HIS A 225 15.38 16.59 4.54
N PHE A 226 14.56 17.26 5.36
CA PHE A 226 13.11 17.17 5.26
C PHE A 226 12.65 17.47 3.81
N PRO A 227 11.83 16.61 3.18
CA PRO A 227 11.44 16.81 1.78
C PRO A 227 10.60 18.08 1.64
N SER A 228 11.17 19.11 0.99
CA SER A 228 10.57 20.45 0.95
C SER A 228 9.24 20.53 0.21
N ASP A 229 9.01 19.59 -0.71
CA ASP A 229 7.81 19.43 -1.52
C ASP A 229 6.73 18.56 -0.84
N LEU A 230 7.01 18.00 0.34
CA LEU A 230 6.06 17.16 1.07
C LEU A 230 4.80 17.93 1.48
N VAL A 231 4.91 19.23 1.80
CA VAL A 231 3.77 20.09 2.16
C VAL A 231 4.00 21.51 1.66
N THR A 232 2.98 22.12 1.08
CA THR A 232 3.04 23.50 0.56
C THR A 232 3.05 24.54 1.68
N GLY A 233 2.51 24.20 2.85
CA GLY A 233 2.31 25.15 3.96
C GLY A 233 0.86 25.60 4.11
N ASP A 234 0.02 25.40 3.09
CA ASP A 234 -1.42 25.52 3.19
C ASP A 234 -2.03 24.19 3.65
N ARG A 235 -2.32 24.09 4.95
CA ARG A 235 -2.85 22.87 5.58
C ARG A 235 -4.12 22.33 4.91
N LYS A 236 -4.98 23.23 4.41
CA LYS A 236 -6.24 22.80 3.77
C LYS A 236 -5.93 22.15 2.42
N LYS A 237 -5.14 22.85 1.59
CA LYS A 237 -4.74 22.35 0.27
C LYS A 237 -3.92 21.05 0.37
N ASP A 238 -3.02 20.98 1.35
CA ASP A 238 -2.18 19.80 1.59
C ASP A 238 -3.04 18.60 2.03
N LEU A 239 -4.05 18.80 2.89
CA LEU A 239 -4.98 17.74 3.28
C LEU A 239 -5.81 17.24 2.09
N GLU A 240 -6.37 18.16 1.30
CA GLU A 240 -7.15 17.82 0.10
C GLU A 240 -6.30 16.99 -0.89
N LYS A 241 -5.05 17.38 -1.11
CA LYS A 241 -4.11 16.66 -1.97
C LYS A 241 -3.79 15.26 -1.44
N ILE A 242 -3.53 15.10 -0.14
CA ILE A 242 -3.22 13.79 0.46
C ILE A 242 -4.40 12.83 0.34
N ILE A 243 -5.63 13.34 0.57
CA ILE A 243 -6.85 12.55 0.37
C ILE A 243 -6.98 12.14 -1.10
N GLU A 244 -6.79 13.07 -2.04
CA GLU A 244 -6.86 12.78 -3.48
C GLU A 244 -5.82 11.70 -3.90
N GLU A 245 -4.56 11.86 -3.50
CA GLU A 245 -3.50 10.89 -3.77
C GLU A 245 -3.84 9.51 -3.20
N SER A 246 -4.37 9.47 -1.97
CA SER A 246 -4.74 8.21 -1.33
C SER A 246 -5.81 7.42 -2.09
N ILE A 247 -6.61 8.08 -2.93
CA ILE A 247 -7.65 7.46 -3.78
C ILE A 247 -7.06 7.12 -5.14
N LEU A 248 -6.40 8.09 -5.78
CA LEU A 248 -5.85 7.93 -7.14
C LEU A 248 -4.78 6.83 -7.21
N PHE A 249 -4.04 6.59 -6.14
CA PHE A 249 -2.98 5.59 -6.14
C PHE A 249 -3.44 4.17 -5.78
N MET A 250 -4.71 3.95 -5.40
CA MET A 250 -5.27 2.59 -5.22
C MET A 250 -5.16 1.73 -6.51
N PRO A 251 -5.57 2.20 -7.71
CA PRO A 251 -5.33 1.44 -8.94
C PRO A 251 -3.83 1.23 -9.23
N VAL A 252 -2.96 2.16 -8.83
CA VAL A 252 -1.51 2.02 -9.00
C VAL A 252 -0.98 0.86 -8.12
N SER A 253 -1.42 0.78 -6.86
CA SER A 253 -1.13 -0.38 -6.00
C SER A 253 -1.69 -1.66 -6.61
N ASN A 254 -2.94 -1.66 -7.09
CA ASN A 254 -3.54 -2.84 -7.70
C ASN A 254 -2.71 -3.40 -8.86
N ILE A 255 -2.35 -2.60 -9.86
CA ILE A 255 -1.57 -3.09 -11.00
C ILE A 255 -0.13 -3.50 -10.63
N PHE A 256 0.46 -2.86 -9.62
CA PHE A 256 1.76 -3.28 -9.08
C PHE A 256 1.69 -4.70 -8.53
N TRP A 257 0.73 -4.98 -7.66
CA TRP A 257 0.55 -6.30 -7.06
C TRP A 257 -0.01 -7.34 -8.03
N VAL A 258 -0.68 -6.94 -9.13
CA VAL A 258 -0.99 -7.84 -10.26
C VAL A 258 0.29 -8.43 -10.83
N CYS A 259 1.29 -7.59 -11.14
CA CYS A 259 2.55 -8.05 -11.72
C CYS A 259 3.29 -9.01 -10.78
N TRP A 260 3.31 -8.69 -9.48
CA TRP A 260 3.84 -9.58 -8.44
C TRP A 260 3.08 -10.90 -8.38
N SER A 261 1.75 -10.86 -8.42
CA SER A 261 0.92 -12.06 -8.29
C SER A 261 1.07 -13.00 -9.48
N LEU A 262 1.14 -12.45 -10.69
CA LEU A 262 1.30 -13.25 -11.91
C LEU A 262 2.60 -14.07 -11.89
N ILE A 263 3.72 -13.49 -11.47
CA ILE A 263 4.97 -14.26 -11.37
C ILE A 263 4.95 -15.26 -10.21
N ASN A 264 4.36 -14.89 -9.06
CA ASN A 264 4.25 -15.80 -7.92
C ASN A 264 3.30 -16.97 -8.17
N ALA A 265 2.31 -16.83 -9.05
CA ALA A 265 1.47 -17.96 -9.48
C ALA A 265 2.28 -19.08 -10.17
N GLU A 266 3.44 -18.74 -10.73
CA GLU A 266 4.31 -19.67 -11.45
C GLU A 266 5.47 -20.19 -10.59
N GLU A 267 5.92 -19.40 -9.61
CA GLU A 267 7.17 -19.65 -8.89
C GLU A 267 7.00 -19.92 -7.38
N SER A 268 5.93 -19.41 -6.76
CA SER A 268 5.77 -19.51 -5.30
C SER A 268 5.32 -20.90 -4.89
N SER A 269 5.90 -21.38 -3.78
CA SER A 269 5.47 -22.62 -3.12
C SER A 269 4.48 -22.38 -1.98
N ILE A 270 4.11 -21.13 -1.70
CA ILE A 270 3.17 -20.78 -0.63
C ILE A 270 1.77 -21.17 -1.08
N ALA A 271 0.99 -21.75 -0.15
CA ALA A 271 -0.42 -22.08 -0.38
C ALA A 271 -1.29 -20.81 -0.39
N PHE A 272 -1.26 -20.11 -1.52
CA PHE A 272 -2.03 -18.90 -1.79
C PHE A 272 -2.43 -18.90 -3.27
N ASP A 273 -3.69 -18.60 -3.61
CA ASP A 273 -4.12 -18.59 -5.02
C ASP A 273 -3.75 -17.25 -5.66
N TYR A 274 -2.48 -17.12 -6.03
CA TYR A 274 -1.93 -15.96 -6.72
C TYR A 274 -2.63 -15.68 -8.06
N GLY A 275 -3.16 -16.72 -8.74
CA GLY A 275 -3.91 -16.52 -9.97
C GLY A 275 -5.21 -15.78 -9.72
N ALA A 276 -6.00 -16.25 -8.74
CA ALA A 276 -7.25 -15.60 -8.33
C ALA A 276 -7.00 -14.19 -7.80
N TYR A 277 -5.98 -14.03 -6.93
CA TYR A 277 -5.61 -12.75 -6.37
C TYR A 277 -5.23 -11.73 -7.44
N GLY A 278 -4.39 -12.13 -8.41
CA GLY A 278 -4.01 -11.29 -9.53
C GLY A 278 -5.20 -10.85 -10.38
N ARG A 279 -6.15 -11.76 -10.67
CA ARG A 279 -7.37 -11.41 -11.44
C ARG A 279 -8.28 -10.44 -10.68
N ASP A 280 -8.49 -10.67 -9.38
CA ASP A 280 -9.30 -9.79 -8.54
C ASP A 280 -8.68 -8.38 -8.44
N ARG A 281 -7.37 -8.28 -8.17
CA ARG A 281 -6.63 -7.01 -8.16
C ARG A 281 -6.72 -6.31 -9.53
N LEU A 282 -6.61 -7.04 -10.63
CA LEU A 282 -6.65 -6.47 -11.98
C LEU A 282 -8.04 -5.93 -12.35
N ALA A 283 -9.10 -6.63 -11.94
CA ALA A 283 -10.46 -6.13 -12.13
C ALA A 283 -10.71 -4.85 -11.33
N LEU A 284 -10.21 -4.78 -10.08
CA LEU A 284 -10.27 -3.58 -9.27
C LEU A 284 -9.41 -2.44 -9.84
N TYR A 285 -8.25 -2.74 -10.43
CA TYR A 285 -7.47 -1.77 -11.20
C TYR A 285 -8.33 -1.11 -12.29
N PHE A 286 -8.95 -1.91 -13.17
CA PHE A 286 -9.77 -1.35 -14.25
C PHE A 286 -11.00 -0.59 -13.73
N HIS A 287 -11.65 -1.12 -12.69
CA HIS A 287 -12.75 -0.42 -12.01
C HIS A 287 -12.32 0.93 -11.43
N GLN A 288 -11.11 1.05 -10.91
CA GLN A 288 -10.63 2.31 -10.31
C GLN A 288 -9.88 3.21 -11.31
N LYS A 289 -9.44 2.67 -12.45
CA LYS A 289 -8.71 3.39 -13.50
C LYS A 289 -9.48 4.60 -14.02
N LYS A 290 -10.81 4.54 -14.05
CA LYS A 290 -11.70 5.67 -14.38
C LYS A 290 -11.51 6.91 -13.46
N ASN A 291 -10.91 6.77 -12.29
CA ASN A 291 -10.49 7.90 -11.46
C ASN A 291 -9.22 8.56 -12.01
N LEU A 292 -8.25 7.77 -12.47
CA LEU A 292 -7.02 8.26 -13.11
C LEU A 292 -7.32 8.97 -14.42
N GLU A 293 -8.20 8.42 -15.25
CA GLU A 293 -8.62 9.02 -16.52
C GLU A 293 -9.25 10.40 -16.28
N ARG A 294 -10.23 10.47 -15.36
CA ARG A 294 -10.86 11.75 -14.98
C ARG A 294 -9.87 12.76 -14.41
N TYR A 295 -8.88 12.32 -13.62
CA TYR A 295 -7.85 13.21 -13.12
C TYR A 295 -7.03 13.81 -14.27
N LEU A 296 -6.57 12.96 -15.20
CA LEU A 296 -5.75 13.37 -16.34
C LEU A 296 -6.50 14.28 -17.33
N GLU A 297 -7.81 14.10 -17.49
CA GLU A 297 -8.67 14.96 -18.32
C GLU A 297 -8.82 16.39 -17.75
N ASN A 298 -8.59 16.57 -16.45
CA ASN A 298 -8.76 17.84 -15.75
C ASN A 298 -7.45 18.62 -15.52
N LEU A 299 -6.30 18.11 -16.00
CA LEU A 299 -4.99 18.77 -15.95
C LEU A 299 -4.81 19.81 -17.07
#